data_AF-A0A7V3N1A4-F1
#
_entry.id   AF-A0A7V3N1A4-F1
#
_cell.length_a   1.000
_cell.length_b   1.000
_cell.length_c   1.000
_cell.angle_alpha   90.00
_cell.angle_beta   90.00
_cell.angle_gamma   90.00
#
_symmetry.space_group_name_H-M   'P 1'
#
loop_
_entity.id
_entity.type
_entity.pdbx_description
1 polymer ?
#
loop_
_entity_poly.entity_id
_entity_poly.type
_entity_poly.pdbx_seq_one_letter_code
_entity_poly.pdbx_strand_id
1 'polypeptide(L)'
;MSEWPQIRAELNGRSYKPAGYFYAVDGTSYAGAPAPPHPITDNGVGYWSGFSSGMVGGLTNVCDGLWVGRCIGYPAVTVPMWPSVQTGRQNLVSQIQADVAAYTARYGSLDGFAMCMAGYSQGSMVTDQVWVLDILPEDGVLHDLLPCVYRSYQFGHIFRTPGIAHGNALIGLPESIMQDGVQTGGIGTGQDLTAAQTNHVAPDG
;
A
#
# COMPACT_ATOMS: atom_id res chain seq x y z
N MET A 1 -25.69 -9.75 1.45
CA MET A 1 -24.73 -8.71 1.03
C MET A 1 -25.37 -7.38 1.27
N SER A 2 -24.80 -6.62 2.20
CA SER A 2 -25.22 -5.28 2.56
C SER A 2 -25.09 -4.39 1.31
N GLU A 3 -26.14 -3.67 0.90
CA GLU A 3 -26.01 -2.66 -0.16
C GLU A 3 -24.88 -1.69 0.21
N TRP A 4 -23.93 -1.48 -0.72
CA TRP A 4 -22.73 -0.68 -0.53
C TRP A 4 -23.04 0.65 0.17
N PRO A 5 -22.25 1.10 1.17
CA PRO A 5 -22.52 2.33 1.93
C PRO A 5 -22.75 3.57 1.06
N GLN A 6 -22.13 3.62 -0.12
CA GLN A 6 -22.40 4.64 -1.13
C GLN A 6 -23.87 4.61 -1.60
N ILE A 7 -24.38 3.44 -1.99
CA ILE A 7 -25.77 3.28 -2.46
C ILE A 7 -26.73 3.69 -1.36
N ARG A 8 -26.48 3.30 -0.11
CA ARG A 8 -27.31 3.71 1.03
C ARG A 8 -27.29 5.21 1.25
N ALA A 9 -26.12 5.85 1.16
CA ALA A 9 -26.03 7.30 1.29
C ALA A 9 -26.85 7.98 0.20
N GLU A 10 -26.68 7.56 -1.05
CA GLU A 10 -27.40 8.09 -2.21
C GLU A 10 -28.92 7.89 -2.09
N LEU A 11 -29.38 6.70 -1.68
CA LEU A 11 -30.80 6.40 -1.42
C LEU A 11 -31.39 7.25 -0.29
N ASN A 12 -30.57 7.69 0.67
CA ASN A 12 -30.98 8.56 1.77
C ASN A 12 -30.74 10.05 1.50
N GLY A 13 -30.41 10.44 0.27
CA GLY A 13 -30.13 11.83 -0.10
C GLY A 13 -28.89 12.41 0.59
N ARG A 14 -27.94 11.56 1.00
CA ARG A 14 -26.68 11.95 1.63
C ARG A 14 -25.50 11.72 0.68
N SER A 15 -24.46 12.54 0.81
CA SER A 15 -23.18 12.28 0.17
C SER A 15 -22.38 11.26 0.98
N TYR A 16 -22.03 10.14 0.36
CA TYR A 16 -20.99 9.26 0.87
C TYR A 16 -19.63 9.93 0.70
N LYS A 17 -18.76 9.80 1.70
CA LYS A 17 -17.35 10.19 1.66
C LYS A 17 -16.54 9.08 2.33
N PRO A 18 -15.60 8.41 1.62
CA PRO A 18 -14.77 7.39 2.25
C PRO A 18 -13.86 8.01 3.31
N ALA A 19 -13.48 7.23 4.31
CA ALA A 19 -12.44 7.63 5.27
C ALA A 19 -11.05 7.68 4.61
N GLY A 20 -10.85 6.93 3.54
CA GLY A 20 -9.62 6.96 2.76
C GLY A 20 -9.55 5.89 1.69
N TYR A 21 -8.39 5.83 1.04
CA TYR A 21 -8.03 4.87 0.00
C TYR A 21 -6.91 3.96 0.51
N PHE A 22 -6.98 2.68 0.17
CA PHE A 22 -5.98 1.70 0.57
C PHE A 22 -5.44 0.98 -0.68
N TYR A 23 -4.20 1.28 -1.04
CA TYR A 23 -3.53 0.73 -2.22
C TYR A 23 -2.65 -0.45 -1.82
N ALA A 24 -2.91 -1.63 -2.38
CA ALA A 24 -2.15 -2.85 -2.13
C ALA A 24 -1.41 -3.30 -3.38
N VAL A 25 -0.11 -3.60 -3.21
CA VAL A 25 0.76 -4.17 -4.24
C VAL A 25 1.40 -5.44 -3.70
N ASP A 26 1.12 -6.56 -4.35
CA ASP A 26 1.65 -7.87 -3.94
C ASP A 26 2.97 -8.22 -4.61
N GLY A 27 3.58 -9.29 -4.12
CA GLY A 27 4.87 -9.78 -4.57
C GLY A 27 4.82 -10.51 -5.91
N THR A 28 5.95 -11.14 -6.21
CA THR A 28 6.18 -11.87 -7.45
C THR A 28 5.19 -13.03 -7.66
N SER A 29 4.76 -13.23 -8.91
CA SER A 29 3.92 -14.35 -9.36
C SER A 29 4.78 -15.54 -9.81
N TYR A 30 4.55 -16.71 -9.22
CA TYR A 30 5.18 -17.99 -9.56
C TYR A 30 4.27 -19.15 -9.12
N ALA A 31 4.56 -20.39 -9.53
CA ALA A 31 3.77 -21.55 -9.09
C ALA A 31 3.85 -21.70 -7.56
N GLY A 32 2.72 -21.56 -6.87
CA GLY A 32 2.64 -21.55 -5.40
C GLY A 32 2.71 -20.15 -4.77
N ALA A 33 2.90 -19.09 -5.56
CA ALA A 33 2.71 -17.71 -5.12
C ALA A 33 1.24 -17.44 -4.77
N PRO A 34 0.96 -16.38 -3.98
CA PRO A 34 -0.41 -15.88 -3.84
C PRO A 34 -1.07 -15.68 -5.20
N ALA A 35 -2.39 -15.84 -5.26
CA ALA A 35 -3.14 -15.43 -6.45
C ALA A 35 -2.84 -13.95 -6.76
N PRO A 36 -2.93 -13.52 -8.03
CA PRO A 36 -2.77 -12.11 -8.39
C PRO A 36 -3.60 -11.21 -7.47
N PRO A 37 -3.11 -9.99 -7.17
CA PRO A 37 -3.79 -9.08 -6.24
C PRO A 37 -5.22 -8.83 -6.74
N HIS A 38 -6.19 -9.39 -6.01
CA HIS A 38 -7.61 -9.21 -6.26
C HIS A 38 -8.26 -8.67 -4.98
N PRO A 39 -9.23 -7.76 -5.10
CA PRO A 39 -10.07 -7.35 -3.99
C PRO A 39 -11.05 -8.48 -3.66
N ILE A 40 -10.52 -9.62 -3.23
CA ILE A 40 -11.33 -10.72 -2.73
C ILE A 40 -11.63 -10.43 -1.26
N THR A 41 -12.88 -10.63 -0.89
CA THR A 41 -13.29 -10.82 0.49
C THR A 41 -12.54 -12.04 1.03
N ASP A 42 -11.45 -11.81 1.78
CA ASP A 42 -10.77 -12.86 2.54
C ASP A 42 -11.72 -13.35 3.64
N ASN A 43 -12.69 -14.18 3.28
CA ASN A 43 -13.66 -14.75 4.19
C ASN A 43 -13.06 -15.89 5.03
N GLY A 44 -11.74 -16.09 4.99
CA GLY A 44 -11.05 -17.20 5.64
C GLY A 44 -11.32 -18.57 5.01
N VAL A 45 -12.03 -18.63 3.87
CA VAL A 45 -12.43 -19.87 3.21
C VAL A 45 -12.21 -19.78 1.69
N GLY A 46 -10.94 -19.84 1.26
CA GLY A 46 -10.63 -20.50 -0.02
C GLY A 46 -9.86 -19.74 -1.10
N TYR A 47 -9.51 -18.46 -0.96
CA TYR A 47 -8.60 -17.79 -1.91
C TYR A 47 -7.70 -16.79 -1.20
N TRP A 48 -6.45 -17.18 -0.97
CA TRP A 48 -5.44 -16.30 -0.37
C TRP A 48 -5.02 -15.23 -1.38
N SER A 49 -5.52 -14.01 -1.19
CA SER A 49 -5.13 -12.81 -1.91
C SER A 49 -3.94 -12.18 -1.18
N GLY A 50 -2.71 -12.65 -1.45
CA GLY A 50 -1.48 -11.96 -1.05
C GLY A 50 -1.30 -11.58 0.43
N PHE A 51 -0.23 -10.85 0.73
CA PHE A 51 -0.07 -10.22 2.06
C PHE A 51 -0.68 -8.83 2.04
N SER A 52 -0.43 -8.06 0.97
CA SER A 52 -0.92 -6.70 0.82
C SER A 52 -2.41 -6.69 0.49
N SER A 53 -2.85 -7.48 -0.51
CA SER A 53 -4.28 -7.54 -0.86
C SER A 53 -5.14 -8.18 0.24
N GLY A 54 -4.55 -9.02 1.09
CA GLY A 54 -5.21 -9.56 2.29
C GLY A 54 -5.61 -8.47 3.28
N MET A 55 -4.82 -7.38 3.40
CA MET A 55 -5.23 -6.22 4.19
C MET A 55 -6.45 -5.52 3.60
N VAL A 56 -6.53 -5.39 2.27
CA VAL A 56 -7.69 -4.82 1.58
C VAL A 56 -8.92 -5.70 1.79
N GLY A 57 -8.78 -7.02 1.64
CA GLY A 57 -9.85 -7.99 1.91
C GLY A 57 -10.32 -7.94 3.37
N GLY A 58 -9.38 -7.94 4.32
CA GLY A 58 -9.66 -7.78 5.75
C GLY A 58 -10.41 -6.49 6.05
N LEU A 59 -9.91 -5.34 5.58
CA LEU A 59 -10.56 -4.04 5.73
C LEU A 59 -11.96 -4.00 5.11
N THR A 60 -12.13 -4.60 3.95
CA THR A 60 -13.46 -4.72 3.30
C THR A 60 -14.40 -5.53 4.18
N ASN A 61 -13.92 -6.57 4.86
CA ASN A 61 -14.75 -7.40 5.74
C ASN A 61 -15.07 -6.74 7.09
N VAL A 62 -14.11 -6.03 7.70
CA VAL A 62 -14.30 -5.43 9.05
C VAL A 62 -14.88 -4.01 9.02
N CYS A 63 -14.65 -3.29 7.93
CA CYS A 63 -14.96 -1.86 7.77
C CYS A 63 -15.58 -1.61 6.38
N ASP A 64 -16.53 -2.46 5.98
CA ASP A 64 -17.16 -2.44 4.66
C ASP A 64 -17.62 -1.02 4.26
N GLY A 65 -17.11 -0.57 3.11
CA GLY A 65 -17.31 0.76 2.54
C GLY A 65 -16.93 1.94 3.43
N LEU A 66 -16.02 1.77 4.38
CA LEU A 66 -15.31 2.89 5.02
C LEU A 66 -14.05 3.28 4.24
N TRP A 67 -13.35 2.29 3.69
CA TRP A 67 -12.14 2.47 2.88
C TRP A 67 -12.38 1.99 1.44
N VAL A 68 -11.80 2.71 0.47
CA VAL A 68 -11.78 2.27 -0.92
C VAL A 68 -10.51 1.45 -1.17
N GLY A 69 -10.67 0.15 -1.36
CA GLY A 69 -9.56 -0.76 -1.64
C GLY A 69 -9.16 -0.78 -3.11
N ARG A 70 -7.85 -0.73 -3.39
CA ARG A 70 -7.26 -0.85 -4.73
C ARG A 70 -6.16 -1.90 -4.71
N CYS A 71 -6.31 -2.94 -5.53
CA CYS A 71 -5.28 -3.94 -5.76
C CYS A 71 -4.58 -3.61 -7.08
N ILE A 72 -3.29 -3.30 -7.03
CA ILE A 72 -2.55 -2.83 -8.22
C ILE A 72 -2.04 -4.03 -9.02
N GLY A 73 -2.58 -4.19 -10.24
CA GLY A 73 -2.10 -5.18 -11.18
C GLY A 73 -0.79 -4.75 -11.84
N TYR A 74 0.16 -5.67 -11.97
CA TYR A 74 1.43 -5.50 -12.68
C TYR A 74 2.01 -6.88 -13.03
N PRO A 75 3.08 -6.98 -13.85
CA PRO A 75 3.60 -8.28 -14.30
C PRO A 75 4.06 -9.22 -13.18
N ALA A 76 4.54 -8.66 -12.07
CA ALA A 76 5.03 -9.41 -10.92
C ALA A 76 6.05 -10.50 -11.29
N VAL A 77 6.91 -10.31 -12.31
CA VAL A 77 7.82 -11.36 -12.78
C VAL A 77 9.08 -11.47 -11.91
N THR A 78 9.58 -12.69 -11.70
CA THR A 78 10.81 -12.92 -10.91
C THR A 78 12.05 -12.40 -11.63
N VAL A 79 12.15 -12.65 -12.93
CA VAL A 79 13.29 -12.25 -13.77
C VAL A 79 12.81 -11.90 -15.18
N PRO A 80 13.17 -10.73 -15.74
CA PRO A 80 13.86 -9.62 -15.09
C PRO A 80 12.92 -8.85 -14.13
N MET A 81 13.31 -8.74 -12.87
CA MET A 81 12.49 -8.13 -11.81
C MET A 81 12.29 -6.62 -12.01
N TRP A 82 13.36 -5.89 -12.31
CA TRP A 82 13.32 -4.42 -12.28
C TRP A 82 12.30 -3.80 -13.26
N PRO A 83 12.19 -4.24 -14.53
CA PRO A 83 11.14 -3.77 -15.43
C PRO A 83 9.72 -4.02 -14.89
N SER A 84 9.49 -5.16 -14.22
CA SER A 84 8.22 -5.46 -13.54
C SER A 84 7.89 -4.39 -12.51
N VAL A 85 8.86 -4.05 -11.66
CA VAL A 85 8.68 -3.05 -10.61
C VAL A 85 8.40 -1.66 -11.20
N GLN A 86 9.06 -1.28 -12.31
CA GLN A 86 8.77 0.00 -12.98
C GLN A 86 7.34 0.07 -13.53
N THR A 87 6.83 -1.03 -14.11
CA THR A 87 5.41 -1.11 -14.50
C THR A 87 4.49 -1.02 -13.28
N GLY A 88 4.83 -1.69 -12.17
CA GLY A 88 4.08 -1.60 -10.92
C GLY A 88 4.01 -0.17 -10.38
N ARG A 89 5.13 0.56 -10.38
CA ARG A 89 5.21 1.98 -9.98
C ARG A 89 4.28 2.84 -10.84
N GLN A 90 4.40 2.72 -12.17
CA GLN A 90 3.57 3.47 -13.11
C GLN A 90 2.07 3.22 -12.92
N ASN A 91 1.68 1.95 -12.70
CA ASN A 91 0.30 1.59 -12.47
C ASN A 91 -0.22 2.13 -11.13
N LEU A 92 0.58 2.08 -10.06
CA LEU A 92 0.22 2.65 -8.75
C LEU A 92 0.05 4.18 -8.84
N VAL A 93 1.00 4.89 -9.45
CA VAL A 93 0.91 6.34 -9.65
C VAL A 93 -0.34 6.70 -10.44
N SER A 94 -0.59 6.01 -11.56
CA SER A 94 -1.76 6.26 -12.41
C SER A 94 -3.07 6.03 -11.66
N GLN A 95 -3.15 4.98 -10.84
CA GLN A 95 -4.34 4.68 -10.05
C GLN A 95 -4.58 5.73 -8.95
N ILE A 96 -3.53 6.19 -8.27
CA ILE A 96 -3.63 7.27 -7.28
C ILE A 96 -4.15 8.56 -7.95
N GLN A 97 -3.56 8.96 -9.09
CA GLN A 97 -4.01 10.15 -9.81
C GLN A 97 -5.47 10.06 -10.26
N ALA A 98 -5.90 8.90 -10.76
CA ALA A 98 -7.28 8.66 -11.14
C ALA A 98 -8.24 8.79 -9.95
N ASP A 99 -7.87 8.25 -8.79
CA ASP A 99 -8.68 8.33 -7.57
C ASP A 99 -8.71 9.76 -7.01
N VAL A 100 -7.60 10.50 -7.04
CA VAL A 100 -7.52 11.92 -6.67
C VAL A 100 -8.41 12.77 -7.56
N ALA A 101 -8.36 12.57 -8.88
CA ALA A 101 -9.21 13.28 -9.83
C ALA A 101 -10.70 12.98 -9.56
N ALA A 102 -11.06 11.72 -9.35
CA ALA A 102 -12.43 11.31 -9.04
C ALA A 102 -12.92 11.88 -7.70
N TYR A 103 -12.08 11.86 -6.67
CA TYR A 103 -12.37 12.42 -5.36
C TYR A 103 -12.59 13.93 -5.44
N THR A 104 -11.67 14.64 -6.09
CA THR A 104 -11.74 16.10 -6.23
C THR A 104 -12.96 16.52 -7.05
N ALA A 105 -13.28 15.79 -8.12
CA ALA A 105 -14.49 16.03 -8.90
C ALA A 105 -15.78 15.85 -8.07
N ARG A 106 -15.77 14.95 -7.07
CA ARG A 106 -16.93 14.68 -6.22
C ARG A 106 -17.04 15.60 -5.00
N TYR A 107 -15.93 16.02 -4.41
CA TYR A 107 -15.91 16.77 -3.13
C TYR A 107 -15.35 18.18 -3.24
N GLY A 108 -14.84 18.59 -4.39
CA GLY A 108 -14.37 19.95 -4.68
C GLY A 108 -12.95 20.27 -4.19
N SER A 109 -12.40 19.48 -3.26
CA SER A 109 -11.02 19.61 -2.78
C SER A 109 -10.47 18.24 -2.34
N LEU A 110 -9.18 18.21 -1.98
CA LEU A 110 -8.53 17.07 -1.33
C LEU A 110 -8.78 17.02 0.19
N ASP A 111 -9.60 17.92 0.75
CA ASP A 111 -9.82 17.93 2.20
C ASP A 111 -10.43 16.61 2.67
N GLY A 112 -9.77 15.97 3.63
CA GLY A 112 -10.14 14.65 4.14
C GLY A 112 -9.81 13.49 3.21
N PHE A 113 -9.09 13.72 2.10
CA PHE A 113 -8.49 12.64 1.33
C PHE A 113 -7.34 12.05 2.16
N ALA A 114 -7.41 10.76 2.44
CA ALA A 114 -6.36 10.02 3.13
C ALA A 114 -6.01 8.79 2.30
N MET A 115 -4.72 8.46 2.21
CA MET A 115 -4.26 7.26 1.54
C MET A 115 -3.33 6.42 2.40
N CYS A 116 -3.51 5.11 2.30
CA CYS A 116 -2.58 4.12 2.81
C CYS A 116 -2.00 3.30 1.66
N MET A 117 -0.77 2.84 1.82
CA MET A 117 -0.14 1.91 0.88
C MET A 117 0.30 0.64 1.61
N ALA A 118 0.19 -0.51 0.95
CA ALA A 118 0.76 -1.77 1.42
C ALA A 118 1.54 -2.47 0.31
N GLY A 119 2.77 -2.86 0.61
CA GLY A 119 3.66 -3.55 -0.32
C GLY A 119 4.19 -4.86 0.26
N TYR A 120 4.23 -5.93 -0.56
CA TYR A 120 4.82 -7.21 -0.17
C TYR A 120 5.91 -7.64 -1.14
N SER A 121 7.11 -7.97 -0.64
CA SER A 121 8.22 -8.51 -1.45
C SER A 121 8.51 -7.57 -2.63
N GLN A 122 8.39 -8.03 -3.88
CA GLN A 122 8.52 -7.16 -5.07
C GLN A 122 7.55 -5.97 -5.06
N GLY A 123 6.34 -6.12 -4.50
CA GLY A 123 5.39 -5.04 -4.30
C GLY A 123 5.85 -3.98 -3.30
N SER A 124 6.71 -4.34 -2.32
CA SER A 124 7.34 -3.34 -1.44
C SER A 124 8.27 -2.41 -2.22
N MET A 125 9.03 -2.96 -3.18
CA MET A 125 9.88 -2.15 -4.07
C MET A 125 9.07 -1.17 -4.92
N VAL A 126 7.83 -1.53 -5.28
CA VAL A 126 6.92 -0.64 -6.01
C VAL A 126 6.51 0.53 -5.11
N THR A 127 6.00 0.25 -3.91
CA THR A 127 5.53 1.28 -2.99
C THR A 127 6.67 2.17 -2.48
N ASP A 128 7.87 1.61 -2.26
CA ASP A 128 9.06 2.38 -1.86
C ASP A 128 9.48 3.36 -2.94
N GLN A 129 9.43 2.95 -4.20
CA GLN A 129 9.75 3.84 -5.31
C GLN A 129 8.71 4.93 -5.48
N VAL A 130 7.43 4.63 -5.33
CA VAL A 130 6.39 5.68 -5.33
C VAL A 130 6.63 6.65 -4.17
N TRP A 131 6.98 6.15 -2.99
CA TRP A 131 7.30 7.00 -1.85
C TRP A 131 8.51 7.91 -2.14
N VAL A 132 9.66 7.36 -2.51
CA VAL A 132 10.91 8.12 -2.63
C VAL A 132 11.02 8.94 -3.91
N LEU A 133 10.40 8.51 -5.01
CA LEU A 133 10.57 9.15 -6.32
C LEU A 133 9.37 10.00 -6.72
N ASP A 134 8.18 9.70 -6.20
CA ASP A 134 6.95 10.36 -6.65
C ASP A 134 6.28 11.19 -5.56
N ILE A 135 6.43 10.86 -4.27
CA ILE A 135 5.79 11.57 -3.15
C ILE A 135 6.77 12.47 -2.40
N LEU A 136 7.93 11.95 -1.99
CA LEU A 136 8.86 12.66 -1.12
C LEU A 136 9.56 13.87 -1.79
N PRO A 137 10.02 13.80 -3.05
CA PRO A 137 10.69 14.92 -3.71
C PRO A 137 9.72 16.07 -3.97
N GLU A 138 10.17 17.32 -3.85
CA GLU A 138 9.34 18.52 -4.10
C GLU A 138 8.80 18.58 -5.55
N ASP A 139 9.52 17.97 -6.49
CA ASP A 139 9.14 17.83 -7.90
C ASP A 139 8.50 16.48 -8.25
N GLY A 140 8.20 15.67 -7.22
CA GLY A 140 7.52 14.38 -7.36
C GLY A 140 6.10 14.55 -7.91
N VAL A 141 5.70 13.66 -8.81
CA VAL A 141 4.40 13.73 -9.49
C VAL A 141 3.19 13.57 -8.55
N LEU A 142 3.42 13.09 -7.32
CA LEU A 142 2.45 12.94 -6.23
C LEU A 142 2.84 13.76 -4.99
N HIS A 143 3.77 14.73 -5.10
CA HIS A 143 4.27 15.48 -3.94
C HIS A 143 3.15 16.22 -3.19
N ASP A 144 2.17 16.77 -3.91
CA ASP A 144 1.01 17.43 -3.33
C ASP A 144 0.17 16.52 -2.42
N LEU A 145 0.34 15.20 -2.54
CA LEU A 145 -0.33 14.20 -1.71
C LEU A 145 0.47 13.79 -0.47
N LEU A 146 1.69 14.31 -0.27
CA LEU A 146 2.49 14.04 0.92
C LEU A 146 1.71 14.26 2.23
N PRO A 147 0.91 15.35 2.39
CA PRO A 147 0.07 15.54 3.59
C PRO A 147 -1.09 14.54 3.71
N CYS A 148 -1.46 13.86 2.62
CA CYS A 148 -2.55 12.90 2.57
C CYS A 148 -2.11 11.46 2.87
N VAL A 149 -0.80 11.19 2.95
CA VAL A 149 -0.28 9.86 3.27
C VAL A 149 -0.49 9.59 4.75
N TYR A 150 -1.42 8.69 5.05
CA TYR A 150 -1.75 8.32 6.42
C TYR A 150 -0.78 7.25 6.95
N ARG A 151 -0.65 6.11 6.26
CA ARG A 151 0.21 4.99 6.68
C ARG A 151 0.76 4.18 5.50
N SER A 152 1.95 3.61 5.67
CA SER A 152 2.55 2.66 4.73
C SER A 152 2.90 1.36 5.46
N TYR A 153 2.48 0.22 4.92
CA TYR A 153 2.68 -1.11 5.50
C TYR A 153 3.54 -1.96 4.57
N GLN A 154 4.69 -2.41 5.05
CA GLN A 154 5.63 -3.15 4.22
C GLN A 154 5.87 -4.55 4.78
N PHE A 155 5.68 -5.57 3.94
CA PHE A 155 5.89 -6.98 4.25
C PHE A 155 7.01 -7.53 3.37
N GLY A 156 7.93 -8.33 3.93
CA GLY A 156 9.10 -8.80 3.16
C GLY A 156 9.83 -7.64 2.47
N HIS A 157 10.00 -6.55 3.21
CA HIS A 157 10.39 -5.23 2.70
C HIS A 157 11.83 -5.24 2.19
N ILE A 158 12.00 -5.02 0.88
CA ILE A 158 13.30 -5.09 0.20
C ILE A 158 14.18 -3.90 0.59
N PHE A 159 13.67 -2.67 0.49
CA PHE A 159 14.43 -1.45 0.81
C PHE A 159 14.25 -0.98 2.26
N ARG A 160 14.06 -1.92 3.19
CA ARG A 160 13.75 -1.59 4.59
C ARG A 160 14.87 -0.80 5.26
N THR A 161 14.53 0.29 5.93
CA THR A 161 15.49 1.05 6.75
C THR A 161 16.17 0.15 7.79
N PRO A 162 17.52 0.11 7.84
CA PRO A 162 18.24 -0.65 8.85
C PRO A 162 17.83 -0.24 10.27
N GLY A 163 17.71 -1.22 11.18
CA GLY A 163 17.32 -0.97 12.56
C GLY A 163 15.85 -0.61 12.83
N ILE A 164 15.02 -0.38 11.81
CA ILE A 164 13.58 -0.09 11.97
C ILE A 164 12.75 -1.24 11.40
N ALA A 165 11.97 -1.90 12.25
CA ALA A 165 10.94 -2.84 11.83
C ALA A 165 9.85 -2.92 12.90
N HIS A 166 8.61 -3.05 12.45
CA HIS A 166 7.45 -3.29 13.32
C HIS A 166 7.00 -4.73 13.10
N GLY A 167 7.16 -5.58 14.13
CA GLY A 167 6.76 -6.98 14.05
C GLY A 167 5.24 -7.14 14.00
N ASN A 168 4.76 -8.22 13.35
CA ASN A 168 3.39 -8.68 13.55
C ASN A 168 3.27 -9.24 14.99
N ALA A 169 2.11 -9.14 15.61
CA ALA A 169 1.94 -9.47 17.02
C ALA A 169 1.80 -10.99 17.28
N LEU A 170 2.75 -11.81 16.80
CA LEU A 170 3.41 -12.80 17.66
C LEU A 170 4.70 -12.21 18.26
N ILE A 171 4.58 -10.94 18.69
CA ILE A 171 5.54 -10.14 19.46
C ILE A 171 6.66 -9.56 18.59
N GLY A 172 6.35 -8.48 17.87
CA GLY A 172 6.66 -7.12 18.36
C GLY A 172 8.12 -6.79 18.69
N LEU A 173 9.06 -7.64 18.28
CA LEU A 173 10.49 -7.38 18.26
C LEU A 173 10.92 -7.45 16.80
N PRO A 174 11.77 -6.52 16.31
CA PRO A 174 12.48 -6.78 15.07
C PRO A 174 13.23 -8.10 15.27
N GLU A 175 13.16 -9.05 14.34
CA GLU A 175 14.32 -9.91 14.13
C GLU A 175 15.40 -9.02 13.53
N SER A 176 16.01 -8.23 14.43
CA SER A 176 17.33 -7.66 14.25
C SER A 176 18.28 -8.87 14.34
N ILE A 177 18.26 -9.71 13.31
CA ILE A 177 19.36 -10.63 13.11
C ILE A 177 20.52 -9.81 12.55
N MET A 178 21.72 -10.05 13.07
CA MET A 178 22.92 -9.63 12.35
C MET A 178 22.91 -10.44 11.05
N GLN A 179 22.48 -9.83 9.96
CA GLN A 179 22.63 -10.38 8.63
C GLN A 179 23.82 -9.68 7.98
N ASP A 180 24.84 -10.46 7.63
CA ASP A 180 26.07 -9.95 6.98
C ASP A 180 26.81 -8.84 7.76
N GLY A 181 26.73 -8.87 9.09
CA GLY A 181 27.41 -7.89 9.97
C GLY A 181 26.70 -6.55 10.11
N VAL A 182 25.47 -6.42 9.60
CA VAL A 182 24.60 -5.24 9.74
C VAL A 182 23.32 -5.64 10.46
N GLN A 183 22.81 -4.77 11.33
CA GLN A 183 21.53 -4.97 12.00
C GLN A 183 20.38 -4.73 11.00
N THR A 184 19.95 -5.77 10.28
CA THR A 184 18.89 -5.70 9.28
C THR A 184 17.83 -6.77 9.55
N GLY A 185 16.56 -6.43 9.35
CA GLY A 185 15.43 -7.35 9.19
C GLY A 185 14.88 -7.37 7.75
N GLY A 186 15.75 -7.22 6.72
CA GLY A 186 15.38 -7.14 5.30
C GLY A 186 16.56 -7.52 4.41
N ILE A 187 16.36 -7.69 3.09
CA ILE A 187 17.44 -7.99 2.14
C ILE A 187 18.24 -6.70 1.94
N GLY A 188 19.10 -6.38 2.91
CA GLY A 188 19.85 -5.12 2.94
C GLY A 188 20.67 -4.94 1.67
N THR A 189 20.42 -3.84 0.98
CA THR A 189 21.23 -3.41 -0.17
C THR A 189 21.74 -2.00 0.06
N GLY A 190 22.69 -1.52 -0.75
CA GLY A 190 23.10 -0.11 -0.73
C GLY A 190 21.99 0.90 -1.09
N GLN A 191 20.75 0.45 -1.28
CA GLN A 191 19.58 1.23 -1.64
C GLN A 191 18.51 1.25 -0.53
N ASP A 192 18.84 0.78 0.69
CA ASP A 192 17.92 0.84 1.81
C ASP A 192 17.48 2.28 2.11
N LEU A 193 16.21 2.45 2.49
CA LEU A 193 15.67 3.75 2.89
C LEU A 193 16.34 4.24 4.18
N THR A 194 16.58 5.54 4.29
CA THR A 194 17.11 6.15 5.53
C THR A 194 15.99 6.44 6.54
N ALA A 195 16.35 6.64 7.82
CA ALA A 195 15.39 7.06 8.85
C ALA A 195 14.72 8.41 8.51
N ALA A 196 15.46 9.34 7.90
CA ALA A 196 14.91 10.62 7.45
C ALA A 196 13.88 10.47 6.32
N GLN A 197 13.92 9.36 5.59
CA GLN A 197 12.95 9.04 4.53
C GLN A 197 11.76 8.24 5.05
N THR A 198 11.78 7.70 6.27
CA THR A 198 10.72 6.77 6.75
C THR A 198 10.03 7.23 8.02
N ASN A 199 10.68 8.03 8.86
CA ASN A 199 10.14 8.46 10.15
C ASN A 199 9.34 9.77 10.03
N HIS A 200 8.24 9.71 9.29
CA HIS A 200 7.26 10.79 9.24
C HIS A 200 6.13 10.51 10.25
N VAL A 201 5.79 11.53 11.05
CA VAL A 201 4.66 11.44 11.98
C VAL A 201 3.36 11.49 11.18
N ALA A 202 2.42 10.60 11.50
CA ALA A 202 1.11 10.60 10.85
C ALA A 202 0.34 11.89 11.21
N PRO A 203 -0.68 12.28 10.43
CA PRO A 203 -1.49 13.47 10.71
C PRO A 203 -2.13 13.51 12.12
N ASP A 204 -2.24 12.36 12.80
CA ASP A 204 -2.80 12.20 14.14
C ASP A 204 -1.77 12.09 15.27
N GLY A 205 -0.47 12.22 14.98
CA GLY A 205 0.62 12.08 15.97
C GLY A 205 1.10 10.65 16.17
#